data_AF-A0A3C1ES28-F1
#
_entry.id   AF-A0A3C1ES28-F1
#
_cell.length_a   1.000
_cell.length_b   1.000
_cell.length_c   1.000
_cell.angle_alpha   90.00
_cell.angle_beta   90.00
_cell.angle_gamma   90.00
#
_symmetry.space_group_name_H-M   'P 1'
#
loop_
_entity.id
_entity.type
_entity.pdbx_description
1 polymer ?
#
loop_
_entity_poly.entity_id
_entity_poly.type
_entity_poly.pdbx_seq_one_letter_code
_entity_poly.pdbx_strand_id
1 'polypeptide(L)'
;MERQKDMLGLETKVRVLREPMAFGSAHLLGFAELVIGGAFVIRDIRILKVGKDGGEAVFVAFPSRRWNGKGEEKKFYDVAFPITAESYRLATASILKAFEEAGAKA
;
A
#
# COMPACT_ATOMS: atom_id res chain seq x y z
N MET A 1 8.30 29.10 -4.59
CA MET A 1 7.68 27.83 -5.01
C MET A 1 8.01 26.81 -3.95
N GLU A 2 7.34 26.96 -2.82
CA GLU A 2 7.66 26.27 -1.57
C GLU A 2 6.97 24.92 -1.63
N ARG A 3 7.76 23.83 -1.66
CA ARG A 3 7.21 22.49 -1.50
C ARG A 3 6.52 22.47 -0.15
N GLN A 4 5.19 22.52 -0.17
CA GLN A 4 4.33 22.26 0.96
C GLN A 4 4.78 20.91 1.53
N LYS A 5 5.62 20.97 2.56
CA LYS A 5 6.13 19.81 3.26
C LYS A 5 4.92 19.29 4.02
N ASP A 6 4.23 18.29 3.46
CA ASP A 6 3.13 17.61 4.14
C ASP A 6 3.54 17.38 5.59
N MET A 7 2.67 17.75 6.53
CA MET A 7 2.97 17.96 7.95
C MET A 7 3.58 16.74 8.68
N LEU A 8 3.68 15.60 8.01
CA LEU A 8 4.26 14.32 8.47
C LEU A 8 5.56 13.91 7.76
N GLY A 9 6.05 14.68 6.78
CA GLY A 9 7.27 14.35 6.02
C GLY A 9 7.21 12.97 5.38
N LEU A 10 6.07 12.65 4.73
CA LEU A 10 5.86 11.37 4.06
C LEU A 10 6.51 11.40 2.68
N GLU A 11 7.38 10.42 2.42
CA GLU A 11 7.91 10.17 1.08
C GLU A 11 7.53 8.76 0.64
N THR A 12 7.10 8.62 -0.60
CA THR A 12 6.67 7.33 -1.13
C THR A 12 7.55 6.90 -2.29
N LYS A 13 7.95 5.63 -2.29
CA LYS A 13 8.57 4.98 -3.44
C LYS A 13 7.69 3.83 -3.89
N VAL A 14 7.46 3.72 -5.19
CA VAL A 14 6.59 2.69 -5.76
C VAL A 14 7.36 1.88 -6.79
N ARG A 15 7.13 0.57 -6.78
CA ARG A 15 7.59 -0.38 -7.78
C ARG A 15 6.37 -1.03 -8.42
N VAL A 16 6.05 -0.59 -9.64
CA VAL A 16 4.99 -1.16 -10.48
C VAL A 16 5.45 -2.50 -11.04
N LEU A 17 4.59 -3.51 -11.02
CA LEU A 17 4.82 -4.77 -11.71
C LEU A 17 4.48 -4.62 -13.18
N ARG A 18 5.31 -5.21 -14.06
CA ARG A 18 5.06 -5.19 -15.51
C ARG A 18 3.74 -5.88 -15.86
N GLU A 19 3.43 -6.96 -15.15
CA GLU A 19 2.23 -7.75 -15.34
C GLU A 19 1.54 -7.93 -13.98
N PRO A 20 0.22 -7.68 -13.88
CA PRO A 20 -0.53 -7.95 -12.67
C PRO A 20 -0.45 -9.42 -12.25
N MET A 21 -0.15 -9.68 -10.98
CA MET A 21 -0.06 -11.05 -10.45
C MET A 21 -1.35 -11.40 -9.69
N ALA A 22 -1.96 -12.55 -9.97
CA ALA A 22 -3.13 -13.00 -9.22
C ALA A 22 -2.82 -13.15 -7.71
N PHE A 23 -3.67 -12.56 -6.87
CA PHE A 23 -3.57 -12.57 -5.41
C PHE A 23 -4.96 -12.79 -4.81
N GLY A 24 -5.36 -14.06 -4.70
CA GLY A 24 -6.71 -14.42 -4.28
C GLY A 24 -7.75 -13.92 -5.29
N SER A 25 -8.70 -13.10 -4.83
CA SER A 25 -9.71 -12.45 -5.69
C SER A 25 -9.26 -11.09 -6.26
N ALA A 26 -8.01 -10.70 -6.02
CA ALA A 26 -7.43 -9.44 -6.47
C ALA A 26 -6.22 -9.71 -7.40
N HIS A 27 -5.73 -8.65 -8.03
CA HIS A 27 -4.46 -8.66 -8.76
C HIS A 27 -3.49 -7.69 -8.11
N LEU A 28 -2.29 -8.16 -7.79
CA LEU A 28 -1.18 -7.35 -7.33
C LEU A 28 -0.60 -6.56 -8.52
N LEU A 29 -0.64 -5.24 -8.40
CA LEU A 29 -0.12 -4.32 -9.41
C LEU A 29 1.28 -3.81 -9.08
N GLY A 30 1.67 -3.84 -7.81
CA GLY A 30 2.90 -3.19 -7.37
C GLY A 30 3.12 -3.26 -5.88
N PHE A 31 4.30 -2.77 -5.49
CA PHE A 31 4.69 -2.59 -4.11
C PHE A 31 5.02 -1.11 -3.85
N ALA A 32 4.76 -0.65 -2.64
CA ALA A 32 5.13 0.67 -2.17
C ALA A 32 5.99 0.59 -0.90
N GLU A 33 6.81 1.60 -0.72
CA GLU A 33 7.54 1.91 0.49
C GLU A 33 7.12 3.30 0.95
N LEU A 34 6.76 3.41 2.23
CA LEU A 34 6.38 4.68 2.86
C LEU A 34 7.46 5.08 3.87
N VAL A 35 8.15 6.18 3.59
CA VAL A 35 9.14 6.79 4.48
C VAL A 35 8.45 7.87 5.30
N ILE A 36 8.62 7.83 6.62
CA ILE A 36 8.04 8.75 7.58
C ILE A 36 9.15 9.59 8.19
N GLY A 37 9.08 10.91 7.99
CA GLY A 37 10.01 11.88 8.54
C GLY A 37 11.47 11.67 8.12
N GLY A 38 11.73 10.98 7.01
CA GLY A 38 13.09 10.62 6.57
C GLY A 38 13.83 9.66 7.51
N ALA A 39 13.18 9.11 8.54
CA ALA A 39 13.82 8.35 9.61
C ALA A 39 13.29 6.91 9.75
N PHE A 40 12.08 6.64 9.26
CA PHE A 40 11.44 5.33 9.38
C PHE A 40 10.85 4.90 8.05
N VAL A 41 10.95 3.63 7.68
CA VAL A 41 10.38 3.11 6.43
C VAL A 41 9.51 1.88 6.68
N ILE A 42 8.30 1.91 6.10
CA ILE A 42 7.41 0.75 6.01
C ILE A 42 7.54 0.18 4.60
N ARG A 43 7.95 -1.09 4.50
CA ARG A 43 8.12 -1.81 3.23
C ARG A 43 7.00 -2.84 3.04
N ASP A 44 6.99 -3.45 1.85
CA ASP A 44 6.05 -4.51 1.46
C ASP A 44 4.57 -4.08 1.55
N ILE A 45 4.30 -2.79 1.34
CA ILE A 45 2.94 -2.30 1.13
C ILE A 45 2.52 -2.73 -0.28
N ARG A 46 1.37 -3.39 -0.41
CA ARG A 46 0.87 -3.93 -1.68
C ARG A 46 -0.16 -2.99 -2.29
N ILE A 47 -0.10 -2.85 -3.61
CA ILE A 47 -1.10 -2.14 -4.41
C ILE A 47 -1.87 -3.20 -5.19
N LEU A 48 -3.18 -3.28 -4.94
CA LEU A 48 -4.04 -4.36 -5.41
C LEU A 48 -5.20 -3.79 -6.22
N LYS A 49 -5.62 -4.51 -7.26
CA LYS A 49 -6.82 -4.25 -8.04
C LYS A 49 -7.84 -5.34 -7.76
N VAL A 50 -9.02 -4.98 -7.29
CA VAL A 50 -10.17 -5.91 -7.25
C VAL A 50 -11.08 -5.57 -8.43
N GLY A 51 -11.51 -6.62 -9.12
CA GLY A 51 -12.53 -6.53 -10.15
C GLY A 51 -13.59 -7.60 -9.88
N LYS A 52 -14.83 -7.17 -9.64
CA LYS A 52 -16.01 -8.01 -9.76
C LYS A 52 -17.19 -7.16 -10.20
N ASP A 53 -17.92 -7.63 -11.20
CA ASP A 53 -19.21 -7.14 -11.71
C ASP A 53 -19.62 -5.73 -11.25
N GLY A 54 -19.10 -4.69 -11.93
CA GLY A 54 -19.61 -3.31 -11.81
C GLY A 54 -18.63 -2.22 -11.37
N GLY A 55 -17.37 -2.55 -11.05
CA GLY A 55 -16.35 -1.52 -10.83
C GLY A 55 -14.97 -2.08 -10.54
N GLU A 56 -13.97 -1.60 -11.26
CA GLU A 56 -12.57 -1.85 -10.95
C GLU A 56 -12.11 -0.86 -9.87
N ALA A 57 -11.54 -1.36 -8.77
CA ALA A 57 -11.03 -0.52 -7.69
C ALA A 57 -9.60 -0.88 -7.33
N VAL A 58 -8.73 0.13 -7.24
CA VAL A 58 -7.35 -0.01 -6.77
C VAL A 58 -7.29 0.37 -5.29
N PHE A 59 -6.63 -0.45 -4.47
CA PHE A 59 -6.51 -0.26 -3.04
C PHE A 59 -5.12 -0.62 -2.53
N VAL A 60 -4.79 -0.11 -1.34
CA VAL A 60 -3.51 -0.30 -0.67
C VAL A 60 -3.71 -1.29 0.48
N ALA A 61 -2.87 -2.33 0.53
CA ALA A 61 -2.82 -3.27 1.64
C ALA A 61 -1.46 -3.17 2.34
N PHE A 62 -1.48 -2.78 3.61
CA PHE A 62 -0.30 -2.68 4.45
C PHE A 62 0.40 -4.05 4.65
N PRO A 63 1.68 -4.06 5.07
CA PRO A 63 2.42 -5.31 5.25
C PRO A 63 1.77 -6.13 6.35
N SER A 64 1.46 -7.39 6.03
CA SER A 64 0.89 -8.34 6.97
C SER A 64 1.73 -9.61 7.02
N ARG A 65 1.84 -10.22 8.20
CA ARG A 65 2.61 -11.43 8.42
C ARG A 65 1.69 -12.53 8.93
N ARG A 66 1.92 -13.73 8.42
CA ARG A 66 1.24 -14.93 8.90
C ARG A 66 1.75 -15.28 10.29
N TRP A 67 0.82 -15.56 11.20
CA TRP A 67 1.12 -16.12 12.50
C TRP A 67 1.56 -17.58 12.35
N ASN A 68 2.73 -17.91 12.89
CA ASN A 68 3.32 -19.26 12.85
C ASN A 68 3.19 -20.00 14.20
N GLY A 69 2.22 -19.65 15.04
CA GLY A 69 2.00 -20.33 16.31
C GLY A 69 1.56 -21.78 16.13
N LYS A 70 1.81 -22.61 17.14
CA LYS A 70 1.30 -23.99 17.24
C LYS A 70 -0.21 -23.98 17.45
N GLY A 71 -0.97 -23.77 16.39
CA GLY A 71 -2.44 -23.80 16.38
C GLY A 71 -2.95 -23.90 14.94
N GLU A 72 -4.12 -24.51 14.75
CA GLU A 72 -4.66 -24.82 13.42
C GLU A 72 -5.19 -23.60 12.65
N GLU A 73 -5.37 -22.45 13.32
CA GLU A 73 -5.87 -21.22 12.67
C GLU A 73 -4.76 -20.42 11.97
N LYS A 74 -4.91 -20.26 10.65
CA LYS A 74 -4.11 -19.34 9.84
C LYS A 74 -4.54 -17.89 10.12
N LYS A 75 -3.93 -17.24 11.10
CA LYS A 75 -4.15 -15.80 11.38
C LYS A 75 -3.12 -14.94 10.66
N PHE A 76 -3.56 -13.80 10.16
CA PHE A 76 -2.71 -12.75 9.60
C PHE A 76 -2.86 -11.50 10.48
N TYR A 77 -1.73 -10.85 10.75
CA TYR A 77 -1.70 -9.59 11.47
C TYR A 77 -0.92 -8.57 10.65
N ASP A 78 -1.40 -7.33 10.66
CA ASP A 78 -0.65 -6.24 10.07
C ASP A 78 0.58 -5.97 10.92
N VAL A 79 1.74 -5.91 10.25
CA VAL A 79 3.03 -5.59 10.87
C VAL A 79 3.11 -4.09 11.13
N ALA A 80 2.50 -3.28 10.26
CA ALA A 80 2.38 -1.85 10.41
C ALA A 80 1.03 -1.41 9.85
N PHE A 81 0.31 -0.55 10.58
CA PHE A 81 -0.96 0.00 10.14
C PHE A 81 -1.17 1.41 10.72
N PRO A 82 -1.63 2.40 9.94
CA PRO A 82 -1.93 3.73 10.46
C PRO A 82 -3.18 3.69 11.35
N ILE A 83 -3.06 4.18 12.58
CA ILE A 83 -4.12 4.09 13.60
C ILE A 83 -5.25 5.10 13.34
N THR A 84 -4.91 6.31 12.87
CA THR A 84 -5.90 7.37 12.66
C THR A 84 -6.43 7.39 11.23
N ALA A 85 -7.69 7.81 11.05
CA ALA A 85 -8.29 7.97 9.73
C ALA A 85 -7.58 9.02 8.87
N GLU A 86 -6.97 10.03 9.49
CA GLU A 86 -6.15 11.03 8.77
C GLU A 86 -4.86 10.41 8.25
N SER A 87 -4.09 9.71 9.10
CA SER A 87 -2.87 9.03 8.70
C SER A 87 -3.13 7.97 7.62
N TYR A 88 -4.24 7.23 7.73
CA TYR A 88 -4.65 6.26 6.72
C TYR A 88 -4.94 6.95 5.37
N ARG A 89 -5.71 8.04 5.37
CA ARG A 89 -6.03 8.79 4.14
C ARG A 89 -4.77 9.38 3.50
N LEU A 90 -3.91 10.02 4.28
CA LEU A 90 -2.67 10.64 3.78
C LEU A 90 -1.70 9.60 3.20
N ALA A 91 -1.46 8.50 3.91
CA ALA A 91 -0.60 7.42 3.44
C ALA A 91 -1.14 6.79 2.15
N THR A 92 -2.44 6.44 2.13
CA THR A 92 -3.07 5.80 0.97
C THR A 92 -3.07 6.73 -0.24
N ALA A 93 -3.42 8.01 -0.06
CA ALA A 93 -3.41 9.00 -1.15
C ALA A 93 -2.00 9.21 -1.72
N SER A 94 -0.98 9.31 -0.85
CA SER A 94 0.41 9.44 -1.29
C SER A 94 0.87 8.22 -2.12
N ILE A 95 0.50 7.02 -1.69
CA ILE A 95 0.83 5.77 -2.39
C ILE A 95 0.15 5.66 -3.75
N LEU A 96 -1.16 5.89 -3.80
CA LEU A 96 -1.92 5.80 -5.04
C LEU A 96 -1.49 6.88 -6.05
N LYS A 97 -1.24 8.11 -5.58
CA LYS A 97 -0.71 9.18 -6.43
C LYS A 97 0.64 8.80 -7.03
N ALA A 98 1.58 8.32 -6.22
CA ALA A 98 2.90 7.89 -6.70
C ALA A 98 2.80 6.70 -7.68
N PHE A 99 1.82 5.82 -7.48
CA PHE A 99 1.56 4.70 -8.38
C PHE A 99 1.00 5.14 -9.74
N GLU A 100 0.06 6.08 -9.76
CA GLU A 100 -0.46 6.69 -10.99
C GLU A 100 0.66 7.42 -11.76
N GLU A 101 1.49 8.21 -11.06
CA GLU A 101 2.64 8.91 -11.64
C GLU A 101 3.71 7.96 -12.21
N ALA A 102 3.87 6.77 -11.61
CA ALA A 102 4.80 5.75 -12.10
C ALA A 102 4.35 5.05 -13.39
N GLY A 103 3.20 5.45 -13.97
CA GLY A 103 2.76 5.01 -15.30
C GLY A 103 1.88 3.77 -15.29
N ALA A 104 1.40 3.33 -14.13
CA ALA A 104 0.30 2.38 -14.07
C ALA A 104 -1.01 3.15 -14.30
N LYS A 105 -1.45 3.23 -15.56
CA LYS A 105 -2.82 3.69 -15.87
C LYS A 105 -3.79 2.84 -15.05
N ALA A 106 -4.55 3.50 -14.17
CA ALA A 106 -5.65 2.94 -13.40
C ALA A 106 -6.66 2.21 -14.31
#